data_AF-A0A433IFC7-F1
#
_entry.id   AF-A0A433IFC7-F1
#
_cell.length_a   1.000
_cell.length_b   1.000
_cell.length_c   1.000
_cell.angle_alpha   90.00
_cell.angle_beta   90.00
_cell.angle_gamma   90.00
#
_symmetry.space_group_name_H-M   'P 1'
#
loop_
_entity.id
_entity.type
_entity.pdbx_description
1 polymer ?
#
loop_
_entity_poly.entity_id
_entity_poly.type
_entity_poly.pdbx_seq_one_letter_code
_entity_poly.pdbx_strand_id
1 'polypeptide(L)' 'MTHGSLTDYTLPAPAPADDDGAPRAVALIGSTGSIGTQGLDVIAQDPARLRAVALAGGANTTLLAEQAVRFEVEAV' A
#
# COMPACT_ATOMS: atom_id res chain seq x y z
N MET A 1 29.83 21.11 -14.84
CA MET A 1 28.71 20.69 -13.97
C MET A 1 28.39 19.24 -14.31
N THR A 2 29.02 18.29 -13.62
CA THR A 2 28.88 16.85 -13.88
C THR A 2 27.65 16.33 -13.15
N HIS A 3 26.65 15.87 -13.92
CA HIS A 3 25.49 15.14 -13.40
C HIS A 3 25.98 13.78 -12.86
N GLY A 4 25.78 13.51 -11.57
CA GLY A 4 26.13 12.22 -10.96
C GLY A 4 25.30 11.08 -11.56
N SER A 5 25.97 10.00 -11.96
CA SER A 5 25.35 8.82 -12.57
C SER A 5 24.62 7.99 -11.51
N LEU A 6 23.36 7.65 -11.74
CA LEU A 6 22.50 6.82 -10.87
C LEU A 6 22.83 5.31 -10.91
N THR A 7 23.97 4.92 -11.50
CA THR A 7 24.27 3.53 -11.87
C THR A 7 24.66 2.64 -10.68
N ASP A 8 24.95 3.24 -9.51
CA ASP A 8 25.37 2.49 -8.32
C ASP A 8 24.22 2.14 -7.35
N TYR A 9 22.98 2.48 -7.68
CA TYR A 9 21.82 2.10 -6.87
C TYR A 9 21.38 0.66 -7.16
N THR A 10 22.17 -0.31 -6.66
CA THR A 10 21.70 -1.70 -6.57
C THR A 10 20.72 -1.80 -5.42
N LEU A 11 19.43 -1.91 -5.74
CA LEU A 11 18.40 -2.21 -4.76
C LEU A 11 18.74 -3.56 -4.10
N PRO A 12 18.75 -3.67 -2.76
CA PRO A 12 18.79 -4.97 -2.13
C PRO A 12 17.62 -5.81 -2.63
N ALA A 13 17.83 -7.12 -2.79
CA ALA A 13 16.74 -8.02 -3.11
C ALA A 13 15.57 -7.72 -2.15
N PRO A 14 14.33 -7.56 -2.66
CA PRO A 14 13.19 -7.30 -1.79
C PRO A 14 13.20 -8.34 -0.69
N ALA A 15 12.89 -7.93 0.55
CA ALA A 15 12.75 -8.86 1.66
C ALA A 15 11.93 -10.07 1.18
N PRO A 16 12.36 -11.30 1.51
CA PRO A 16 11.69 -12.51 1.04
C PRO A 16 10.20 -12.31 1.27
N ALA A 17 9.41 -12.53 0.21
CA ALA A 17 7.98 -12.53 0.42
C ALA A 17 7.65 -13.54 1.51
N ASP A 18 6.69 -13.20 2.37
CA ASP A 18 6.08 -14.18 3.26
C ASP A 18 5.55 -15.31 2.35
N ASP A 19 6.36 -16.35 2.13
CA ASP A 19 6.19 -17.37 1.07
C ASP A 19 5.20 -18.47 1.48
N ASP A 20 4.46 -18.24 2.57
CA ASP A 20 3.49 -19.19 3.13
C ASP A 20 2.17 -19.23 2.34
N GLY A 21 2.12 -18.61 1.17
CA GLY A 21 0.92 -18.52 0.31
C GLY A 21 -0.17 -17.59 0.84
N ALA A 22 0.08 -16.88 1.94
CA ALA A 22 -0.83 -15.88 2.49
C ALA A 22 -0.71 -14.55 1.71
N PRO A 23 -1.81 -13.79 1.52
CA PRO A 23 -1.74 -12.46 0.94
C PRO A 23 -0.83 -11.55 1.77
N ARG A 24 0.01 -10.75 1.10
CA ARG A 24 0.87 -9.78 1.77
C ARG A 24 0.01 -8.71 2.45
N ALA A 25 0.21 -8.54 3.75
CA ALA A 25 -0.44 -7.50 4.53
C ALA A 25 0.14 -6.12 4.20
N VAL A 26 -0.74 -5.15 3.93
CA VAL A 26 -0.38 -3.78 3.56
C VAL A 26 -1.04 -2.79 4.51
N ALA A 27 -0.23 -1.94 5.14
CA ALA A 27 -0.70 -0.73 5.81
C ALA A 27 -0.51 0.46 4.85
N LEU A 28 -1.57 1.24 4.61
CA LEU A 28 -1.55 2.31 3.63
C LEU A 28 -1.78 3.68 4.29
N ILE A 29 -0.70 4.46 4.38
CA ILE A 29 -0.73 5.82 4.93
C ILE A 29 -1.01 6.83 3.82
N GLY A 30 -2.03 7.67 4.01
CA GLY A 30 -2.54 8.60 3.01
C GLY A 30 -3.55 7.97 2.04
N SER A 31 -4.36 7.00 2.49
CA SER A 31 -5.32 6.24 1.66
C SER A 31 -6.36 7.11 0.94
N THR A 32 -6.64 8.29 1.50
CA THR A 32 -7.60 9.27 0.95
C THR A 32 -6.97 10.24 -0.06
N GLY A 33 -5.65 10.19 -0.25
CA GLY A 33 -4.95 10.96 -1.28
C GLY A 33 -4.88 10.19 -2.61
N SER A 34 -4.46 10.86 -3.68
CA SER A 34 -4.43 10.28 -5.04
C SER A 34 -3.65 8.95 -5.13
N ILE A 35 -2.46 8.88 -4.54
CA ILE A 35 -1.67 7.64 -4.51
C ILE A 35 -2.31 6.58 -3.63
N GLY A 36 -2.93 6.99 -2.51
CA GLY A 36 -3.63 6.09 -1.61
C GLY A 36 -4.84 5.43 -2.28
N THR A 37 -5.68 6.21 -2.97
CA THR A 37 -6.86 5.69 -3.66
C THR A 37 -6.44 4.72 -4.78
N GLN A 38 -5.42 5.08 -5.56
CA GLN A 38 -4.88 4.20 -6.61
C GLN A 38 -4.21 2.95 -6.03
N GLY A 39 -3.54 3.06 -4.89
CA GLY A 39 -2.97 1.92 -4.18
C GLY A 39 -4.04 0.93 -3.72
N LEU A 40 -5.18 1.43 -3.25
CA LEU A 40 -6.35 0.59 -2.93
C LEU A 40 -6.93 -0.09 -4.16
N ASP A 41 -6.93 0.57 -5.32
CA ASP A 41 -7.35 -0.07 -6.58
C ASP A 41 -6.43 -1.25 -6.95
N VAL A 42 -5.12 -1.11 -6.75
CA VAL A 42 -4.15 -2.21 -6.96
C VAL A 42 -4.40 -3.37 -5.99
N ILE A 43 -4.64 -3.08 -4.71
CA ILE A 43 -4.96 -4.12 -3.71
C ILE A 43 -6.25 -4.85 -4.11
N ALA A 44 -7.27 -4.12 -4.57
CA ALA A 44 -8.54 -4.70 -5.00
C ALA A 44 -8.42 -5.57 -6.27
N GLN A 45 -7.42 -5.33 -7.12
CA GLN A 45 -7.18 -6.11 -8.34
C GLN A 45 -6.57 -7.49 -8.07
N ASP A 46 -5.86 -7.68 -6.95
CA ASP A 46 -5.16 -8.94 -6.64
C ASP A 46 -5.26 -9.29 -5.14
N PRO A 47 -6.47 -9.59 -4.63
CA PRO A 47 -6.70 -9.88 -3.20
C PRO A 47 -6.04 -11.19 -2.73
N ALA A 48 -5.64 -12.07 -3.67
CA ALA A 48 -4.90 -13.29 -3.35
C ALA A 48 -3.46 -12.97 -2.93
N ARG A 49 -2.87 -11.88 -3.44
CA ARG A 49 -1.49 -11.48 -3.17
C ARG A 49 -1.38 -10.29 -2.24
N LEU A 50 -2.42 -9.46 -2.12
CA LEU A 50 -2.41 -8.23 -1.33
C LEU A 50 -3.66 -8.15 -0.46
N ARG A 51 -3.48 -7.78 0.81
CA ARG A 51 -4.56 -7.49 1.75
C ARG A 51 -4.28 -6.21 2.49
N ALA A 52 -5.17 -5.23 2.39
CA ALA A 52 -5.12 -4.04 3.25
C ALA A 52 -5.49 -4.46 4.68
N VAL A 53 -4.63 -4.12 5.65
CA VAL A 53 -4.87 -4.42 7.08
C VAL A 53 -5.00 -3.17 7.93
N ALA A 54 -4.49 -2.04 7.47
CA ALA A 54 -4.62 -0.75 8.14
C ALA A 54 -4.64 0.40 7.11
N LEU A 55 -5.48 1.40 7.33
CA LEU A 55 -5.56 2.60 6.50
C LEU A 55 -5.40 3.85 7.36
N ALA A 56 -4.62 4.82 6.90
CA ALA A 56 -4.58 6.14 7.52
C ALA A 56 -4.93 7.20 6.49
N GLY A 57 -5.84 8.11 6.84
CA GLY A 57 -6.27 9.23 6.01
C GLY A 57 -6.00 10.58 6.67
N GLY A 58 -5.96 11.63 5.86
CA GLY A 58 -5.83 13.00 6.35
C GLY A 58 -7.19 13.60 6.71
N ALA A 59 -7.53 14.73 6.08
CA ALA A 59 -8.75 15.47 6.39
C ALA A 59 -10.07 14.84 5.90
N ASN A 60 -10.02 13.92 4.92
CA ASN A 60 -11.23 13.32 4.33
C ASN A 60 -11.66 12.06 5.11
N THR A 61 -12.16 12.26 6.33
CA THR A 61 -12.54 11.17 7.25
C THR A 61 -13.72 10.35 6.75
N THR A 62 -14.64 10.94 5.98
CA THR A 62 -15.75 10.22 5.35
C THR A 62 -15.22 9.17 4.36
N LEU A 63 -14.33 9.57 3.45
CA LEU A 63 -13.72 8.62 2.50
C LEU A 63 -12.88 7.57 3.23
N LEU A 64 -12.15 7.96 4.29
CA LEU A 64 -11.40 7.00 5.09
C LEU A 64 -12.32 5.92 5.71
N ALA A 65 -13.47 6.32 6.26
CA ALA A 65 -14.46 5.39 6.81
C ALA A 65 -15.06 4.47 5.74
N GLU A 66 -15.40 5.01 4.56
CA GLU A 66 -15.88 4.22 3.41
C GLU A 66 -14.84 3.18 2.97
N GLN A 67 -13.57 3.59 2.88
CA GLN A 67 -12.47 2.70 2.54
C GLN A 67 -12.27 1.62 3.61
N ALA A 68 -12.31 1.99 4.89
CA ALA A 68 -12.13 1.04 5.99
C ALA A 68 -13.19 -0.06 6.00
N VAL A 69 -14.46 0.30 5.76
CA VAL A 69 -15.56 -0.66 5.65
C VAL A 69 -15.40 -1.51 4.38
N ARG A 70 -15.08 -0.90 3.23
CA ARG A 70 -14.93 -1.61 1.96
C ARG A 70 -13.83 -2.69 2.00
N PHE A 71 -12.74 -2.41 2.69
CA PHE A 71 -11.57 -3.30 2.75
C PHE A 71 -11.50 -4.12 4.05
N GLU A 72 -12.48 -3.97 4.96
CA GLU A 72 -12.58 -4.70 6.23
C GLU A 72 -11.26 -4.67 7.03
N VAL A 73 -10.65 -3.48 7.12
CA VAL A 73 -9.34 -3.32 7.76
C VAL A 73 -9.45 -3.41 9.29
N GLU A 74 -8.38 -3.90 9.91
CA GLU A 74 -8.31 -4.14 11.34
C GLU A 74 -8.04 -2.84 12.13
N ALA A 75 -7.46 -1.83 11.47
CA ALA A 75 -7.12 -0.54 12.05
C ALA A 75 -7.31 0.64 11.09
N VAL A 76 -7.67 1.80 11.66
CA VAL A 76 -7.80 3.11 11.00
C VAL A 76 -7.04 4.17 11.79
#